data_AF-A0A1V4Z771-F1
#
_entry.id   AF-A0A1V4Z771-F1
#
_cell.length_a   1.000
_cell.length_b   1.000
_cell.length_c   1.000
_cell.angle_alpha   90.00
_cell.angle_beta   90.00
_cell.angle_gamma   90.00
#
_symmetry.space_group_name_H-M   'P 1'
#
loop_
_entity.id
_entity.type
_entity.pdbx_description
1 polymer ?
#
loop_
_entity_poly.entity_id
_entity_poly.type
_entity_poly.pdbx_seq_one_letter_code
_entity_poly.pdbx_strand_id
1 'polypeptide(L)'
;MDYDKLTVLLRKKNIAVVPKESMRVRGYDVDTYRMLAKQTESIDYDCDFRDGVCRGLTMGGNGCCFACAGAFGYWHKEGRIDADTLEKIAGFYDARTGFFRKDAGCVIPRELRSPTCLYIFCSDEKMSGEEKALLMQIQYGAYWNR
;
A
#
# COMPACT_ATOMS: atom_id res chain seq x y z
N MET A 1 -2.82 17.62 0.85
CA MET A 1 -4.15 17.97 0.30
C MET A 1 -5.09 18.24 1.47
N ASP A 2 -6.11 19.08 1.31
CA ASP A 2 -7.15 19.30 2.34
C ASP A 2 -7.93 17.99 2.61
N TYR A 3 -8.21 17.68 3.88
CA TYR A 3 -8.92 16.48 4.33
C TYR A 3 -10.31 16.35 3.69
N ASP A 4 -11.01 17.46 3.48
CA ASP A 4 -12.34 17.46 2.86
C ASP A 4 -12.27 17.06 1.39
N LYS A 5 -11.27 17.60 0.66
CA LYS A 5 -11.01 17.23 -0.74
C LYS A 5 -10.63 15.76 -0.87
N LEU A 6 -9.92 15.23 0.13
CA LEU A 6 -9.54 13.84 0.17
C LEU A 6 -10.74 12.92 0.39
N THR A 7 -11.65 13.29 1.29
CA THR A 7 -12.88 12.55 1.53
C THR A 7 -13.77 12.47 0.29
N VAL A 8 -13.87 13.57 -0.48
CA VAL A 8 -14.57 13.57 -1.78
C VAL A 8 -13.92 12.62 -2.78
N LEU A 9 -12.58 12.61 -2.86
CA LEU A 9 -11.84 11.68 -3.73
C LEU A 9 -12.12 10.22 -3.34
N LEU A 10 -12.06 9.89 -2.06
CA LEU A 10 -12.31 8.53 -1.58
C LEU A 10 -13.71 8.03 -1.95
N ARG A 11 -14.73 8.87 -1.78
CA ARG A 11 -16.10 8.55 -2.21
C ARG A 11 -16.18 8.25 -3.70
N LYS A 12 -15.54 9.06 -4.55
CA LYS A 12 -15.45 8.80 -6.00
C LYS A 12 -14.74 7.49 -6.36
N LYS A 13 -13.91 6.98 -5.46
CA LYS A 13 -13.18 5.72 -5.60
C LYS A 13 -13.88 4.54 -4.91
N ASN A 14 -15.11 4.73 -4.42
CA ASN A 14 -15.85 3.76 -3.63
C ASN A 14 -15.07 3.26 -2.40
N ILE A 15 -14.31 4.17 -1.76
CA ILE A 15 -13.61 3.90 -0.51
C ILE A 15 -14.40 4.54 0.63
N ALA A 16 -14.91 3.71 1.54
CA ALA A 16 -15.53 4.19 2.76
C ALA A 16 -14.47 4.57 3.81
N VAL A 17 -14.67 5.70 4.50
CA VAL A 17 -13.91 6.02 5.70
C VAL A 17 -14.69 5.49 6.90
N VAL A 18 -14.05 4.67 7.72
CA VAL A 18 -14.71 3.98 8.84
C VAL A 18 -13.96 4.19 10.15
N PRO A 19 -14.61 4.04 11.32
CA PRO A 19 -13.91 3.97 12.60
C PRO A 19 -12.89 2.82 12.63
N LYS A 20 -11.74 3.04 13.27
CA LYS A 20 -10.62 2.07 13.34
C LYS A 20 -11.07 0.69 13.83
N GLU A 21 -11.95 0.65 14.82
CA GLU A 21 -12.43 -0.53 15.51
C GLU A 21 -13.28 -1.42 14.59
N SER A 22 -13.93 -0.81 13.59
CA SER A 22 -14.74 -1.48 12.57
C SER A 22 -13.97 -1.90 11.34
N MET A 23 -12.76 -1.36 11.15
CA MET A 23 -11.94 -1.66 10.00
C MET A 23 -11.31 -3.04 10.15
N ARG A 24 -11.34 -3.81 9.05
CA ARG A 24 -10.61 -5.07 8.93
C ARG A 24 -9.93 -5.12 7.58
N VAL A 25 -8.64 -5.45 7.59
CA VAL A 25 -7.82 -5.64 6.38
C VAL A 25 -7.55 -7.13 6.24
N ARG A 26 -8.14 -7.76 5.22
CA ARG A 26 -8.02 -9.21 4.99
C ARG A 26 -8.32 -10.06 6.24
N GLY A 27 -9.30 -9.64 7.04
CA GLY A 27 -9.71 -10.33 8.27
C GLY A 27 -8.90 -9.97 9.53
N TYR A 28 -7.78 -9.27 9.42
CA TYR A 28 -7.06 -8.72 10.57
C TYR A 28 -7.69 -7.42 11.06
N ASP A 29 -7.62 -7.17 12.36
CA ASP A 29 -7.76 -5.80 12.88
C ASP A 29 -6.61 -4.91 12.38
N VAL A 30 -6.83 -3.60 12.44
CA VAL A 30 -5.91 -2.61 11.86
C VAL A 30 -4.53 -2.65 12.52
N ASP A 31 -4.45 -2.89 13.83
CA ASP A 31 -3.17 -2.86 14.54
C ASP A 31 -2.35 -4.12 14.21
N THR A 32 -2.99 -5.29 14.18
CA THR A 32 -2.36 -6.53 13.72
C THR A 32 -1.88 -6.38 12.27
N TYR A 33 -2.71 -5.82 11.38
CA TYR A 33 -2.30 -5.59 10.00
C TYR A 33 -1.07 -4.67 9.90
N ARG A 34 -1.09 -3.53 10.59
CA ARG A 34 0.02 -2.57 10.61
C ARG A 34 1.31 -3.19 11.11
N MET A 35 1.23 -4.01 12.16
CA MET A 35 2.38 -4.74 12.69
C MET A 35 2.98 -5.68 11.65
N LEU A 36 2.16 -6.50 10.99
CA LEU A 36 2.62 -7.41 9.92
C LEU A 36 3.21 -6.63 8.74
N ALA A 37 2.53 -5.57 8.31
CA ALA A 37 2.99 -4.71 7.23
C ALA A 37 4.34 -4.04 7.56
N LYS A 38 4.55 -3.62 8.81
CA LYS A 38 5.81 -3.03 9.26
C LYS A 38 7.00 -4.01 9.14
N GLN A 39 6.77 -5.29 9.42
CA GLN A 39 7.82 -6.32 9.28
C GLN A 39 8.35 -6.45 7.83
N THR A 40 7.63 -5.91 6.84
CA THR A 40 8.10 -5.86 5.44
C THR A 40 9.06 -4.71 5.14
N GLU A 41 9.44 -3.90 6.13
CA GLU A 41 10.29 -2.72 5.93
C GLU A 41 11.71 -3.05 5.48
N SER A 42 12.23 -4.22 5.86
CA SER A 42 13.56 -4.69 5.47
C SER A 42 13.61 -5.37 4.11
N ILE A 43 12.46 -5.70 3.49
CA ILE A 43 12.43 -6.46 2.24
C ILE A 43 13.00 -5.62 1.10
N ASP A 44 14.09 -6.08 0.50
CA ASP A 44 14.64 -5.54 -0.75
C ASP A 44 13.91 -6.16 -1.95
N TYR A 45 13.05 -5.35 -2.57
CA TYR A 45 12.28 -5.72 -3.75
C TYR A 45 13.05 -5.52 -5.06
N ASP A 46 14.34 -5.19 -4.96
CA ASP A 46 15.21 -4.82 -6.08
C ASP A 46 14.66 -3.64 -6.90
N CYS A 47 14.07 -2.66 -6.18
CA CYS A 47 13.46 -1.49 -6.79
C CYS A 47 14.53 -0.52 -7.30
N ASP A 48 14.73 -0.46 -8.61
CA ASP A 48 15.61 0.53 -9.26
C ASP A 48 14.84 1.78 -9.68
N PHE A 49 14.88 2.84 -8.86
CA PHE A 49 14.28 4.14 -9.19
C PHE A 49 15.32 5.06 -9.85
N ARG A 50 15.36 5.08 -11.19
CA ARG A 50 16.21 6.00 -11.98
C ARG A 50 15.34 6.94 -12.80
N ASP A 51 15.79 8.19 -12.95
CA ASP A 51 15.09 9.22 -13.72
C ASP A 51 13.63 9.42 -13.31
N GLY A 52 13.28 9.11 -12.05
CA GLY A 52 11.92 9.20 -11.56
C GLY A 52 10.97 8.09 -11.97
N VAL A 53 11.46 6.96 -12.48
CA VAL A 53 10.65 5.79 -12.83
C VAL A 53 11.27 4.53 -12.22
N CYS A 54 10.44 3.67 -11.63
CA CYS A 54 10.89 2.33 -11.26
C CYS A 54 11.15 1.54 -12.54
N ARG A 55 12.39 1.09 -12.82
CA ARG A 55 12.66 0.33 -14.05
C ARG A 55 11.91 -0.99 -14.14
N GLY A 56 11.53 -1.58 -13.00
CA GLY A 56 10.60 -2.71 -12.95
C GLY A 56 9.28 -2.42 -13.69
N LEU A 57 8.78 -1.16 -13.64
CA LEU A 57 7.63 -0.68 -14.40
C LEU A 57 7.85 -0.75 -15.92
N THR A 58 9.05 -0.38 -16.39
CA THR A 58 9.38 -0.26 -17.82
C THR A 58 9.77 -1.57 -18.47
N MET A 59 10.19 -2.56 -17.68
CA MET A 59 10.63 -3.88 -18.15
C MET A 59 9.52 -4.95 -18.12
N GLY A 60 8.26 -4.54 -17.94
CA GLY A 60 7.11 -5.47 -17.91
C GLY A 60 6.86 -6.15 -16.56
N GLY A 61 7.59 -5.76 -15.51
CA GLY A 61 7.27 -6.14 -14.13
C GLY A 61 6.07 -5.35 -13.61
N ASN A 62 5.30 -5.94 -12.69
CA ASN A 62 4.19 -5.24 -12.03
C ASN A 62 4.73 -4.06 -11.23
N GLY A 63 4.78 -2.87 -11.81
CA GLY A 63 5.36 -1.72 -11.15
C GLY A 63 4.52 -1.28 -9.96
N CYS A 64 5.15 -1.26 -8.78
CA CYS A 64 4.52 -1.02 -7.48
C CYS A 64 3.72 0.29 -7.35
N CYS A 65 3.86 1.24 -8.29
CA CYS A 65 3.26 2.56 -8.23
C CYS A 65 2.55 3.03 -9.50
N PHE A 66 2.38 2.18 -10.54
CA PHE A 66 1.89 2.59 -11.87
C PHE A 66 0.56 3.36 -11.85
N ALA A 67 -0.31 3.08 -10.87
CA ALA A 67 -1.63 3.69 -10.75
C ALA A 67 -1.83 4.39 -9.40
N CYS A 68 -0.77 4.83 -8.72
CA CYS A 68 -0.84 5.28 -7.33
C CYS A 68 -1.86 6.42 -7.10
N ALA A 69 -1.91 7.40 -8.00
CA ALA A 69 -2.88 8.49 -7.96
C ALA A 69 -4.32 7.99 -8.18
N GLY A 70 -4.55 7.21 -9.24
CA GLY A 70 -5.86 6.73 -9.64
C GLY A 70 -6.47 5.66 -8.72
N ALA A 71 -5.62 4.91 -8.02
CA ALA A 71 -6.00 3.81 -7.15
C ALA A 71 -5.99 4.16 -5.66
N PHE A 72 -5.58 5.41 -5.32
CA PHE A 72 -5.29 5.84 -3.96
C PHE A 72 -4.37 4.84 -3.23
N GLY A 73 -3.21 4.54 -3.82
CA GLY A 73 -2.30 3.52 -3.27
C GLY A 73 -2.96 2.15 -3.11
N TYR A 74 -3.77 1.74 -4.09
CA TYR A 74 -4.56 0.49 -4.11
C TYR A 74 -5.58 0.30 -2.98
N TRP A 75 -5.80 1.27 -2.10
CA TRP A 75 -6.83 1.17 -1.05
C TRP A 75 -8.24 1.00 -1.60
N HIS A 76 -8.51 1.39 -2.85
CA HIS A 76 -9.78 1.07 -3.52
C HIS A 76 -10.07 -0.45 -3.62
N LYS A 77 -9.03 -1.30 -3.59
CA LYS A 77 -9.21 -2.77 -3.57
C LYS A 77 -9.73 -3.29 -2.24
N GLU A 78 -9.44 -2.59 -1.15
CA GLU A 78 -9.97 -2.91 0.17
C GLU A 78 -11.37 -2.29 0.38
N GLY A 79 -11.74 -1.27 -0.39
CA GLY A 79 -13.07 -0.64 -0.38
C GLY A 79 -13.38 0.20 0.87
N ARG A 80 -12.47 0.17 1.86
CA ARG A 80 -12.57 0.91 3.12
C ARG A 80 -11.19 1.25 3.65
N ILE A 81 -11.10 2.32 4.42
CA ILE A 81 -9.91 2.77 5.14
C ILE A 81 -10.35 3.35 6.48
N ASP A 82 -9.57 3.12 7.54
CA ASP A 82 -9.87 3.77 8.82
C ASP A 82 -9.45 5.25 8.84
N ALA A 83 -10.15 6.05 9.64
CA ALA A 83 -9.90 7.48 9.76
C ALA A 83 -8.46 7.82 10.20
N ASP A 84 -7.87 7.01 11.09
CA ASP A 84 -6.50 7.21 11.60
C ASP A 84 -5.45 6.94 10.50
N THR A 85 -5.60 5.87 9.72
CA THR A 85 -4.76 5.65 8.52
C THR A 85 -4.92 6.81 7.55
N LEU A 86 -6.16 7.24 7.30
CA LEU A 86 -6.42 8.34 6.37
C LEU A 86 -5.73 9.64 6.79
N GLU A 87 -5.88 10.02 8.06
CA GLU A 87 -5.24 11.22 8.62
C GLU A 87 -3.72 11.17 8.45
N LYS A 88 -3.11 10.04 8.80
CA LYS A 88 -1.65 9.83 8.66
C LYS A 88 -1.18 9.91 7.22
N ILE A 89 -1.93 9.36 6.27
CA ILE A 89 -1.49 9.35 4.86
C ILE A 89 -1.91 10.61 4.07
N ALA A 90 -2.86 11.40 4.57
CA ALA A 90 -3.44 12.54 3.84
C ALA A 90 -2.40 13.57 3.39
N GLY A 91 -1.40 13.83 4.23
CA GLY A 91 -0.30 14.76 3.94
C GLY A 91 0.58 14.33 2.76
N PHE A 92 0.62 13.03 2.48
CA PHE A 92 1.47 12.46 1.42
C PHE A 92 0.77 12.36 0.06
N TYR A 93 -0.55 12.61 -0.02
CA TYR A 93 -1.26 12.45 -1.28
C TYR A 93 -1.09 13.66 -2.20
N ASP A 94 -0.58 13.40 -3.40
CA ASP A 94 -0.59 14.31 -4.55
C ASP A 94 -1.65 13.87 -5.57
N ALA A 95 -2.40 14.79 -6.16
CA ALA A 95 -3.48 14.43 -7.08
C ALA A 95 -2.97 13.85 -8.42
N ARG A 96 -1.73 14.14 -8.82
CA ARG A 96 -1.12 13.69 -10.07
C ARG A 96 -0.34 12.41 -9.88
N THR A 97 0.47 12.34 -8.82
CA THR A 97 1.38 11.20 -8.58
C THR A 97 0.91 10.27 -7.46
N GLY A 98 -0.16 10.63 -6.74
CA GLY A 98 -0.62 9.90 -5.57
C GLY A 98 0.42 9.95 -4.47
N PHE A 99 0.80 8.77 -3.99
CA PHE A 99 1.86 8.61 -2.99
C PHE A 99 3.24 8.32 -3.59
N PHE A 100 3.37 8.41 -4.91
CA PHE A 100 4.67 8.28 -5.56
C PHE A 100 5.42 9.61 -5.54
N ARG A 101 6.73 9.55 -5.31
CA ARG A 101 7.68 10.66 -5.47
C ARG A 101 8.82 10.24 -6.37
N LYS A 102 9.23 11.18 -7.22
CA LYS A 102 10.40 11.04 -8.06
C LYS A 102 11.61 10.70 -7.19
N ASP A 103 12.42 9.72 -7.60
CA ASP A 103 13.69 9.32 -6.98
C ASP A 103 13.58 8.73 -5.54
N ALA A 104 12.41 8.75 -4.92
CA ALA A 104 12.14 8.17 -3.60
C ALA A 104 11.11 7.03 -3.60
N GLY A 105 10.32 6.89 -4.67
CA GLY A 105 9.29 5.85 -4.76
C GLY A 105 8.05 6.16 -3.94
N CYS A 106 7.48 5.14 -3.29
CA CYS A 106 6.29 5.31 -2.45
C CYS A 106 6.65 5.95 -1.10
N VAL A 107 6.05 7.10 -0.79
CA VAL A 107 6.29 7.82 0.48
C VAL A 107 5.42 7.38 1.65
N ILE A 108 4.45 6.48 1.44
CA ILE A 108 3.67 5.92 2.55
C ILE A 108 4.57 4.96 3.35
N PRO A 109 4.66 5.09 4.69
CA PRO A 109 5.26 4.09 5.58
C PRO A 109 4.62 2.71 5.41
N ARG A 110 5.42 1.64 5.50
CA ARG A 110 4.99 0.28 5.14
C ARG A 110 3.72 -0.16 5.87
N GLU A 111 3.62 0.15 7.15
CA GLU A 111 2.50 -0.14 8.02
C GLU A 111 1.18 0.50 7.58
N LEU A 112 1.24 1.59 6.80
CA LEU A 112 0.07 2.32 6.28
C LEU A 112 -0.25 2.01 4.81
N ARG A 113 0.52 1.12 4.16
CA ARG A 113 0.26 0.72 2.77
C ARG A 113 -0.94 -0.23 2.72
N SER A 114 -1.57 -0.35 1.55
CA SER A 114 -2.59 -1.38 1.32
C SER A 114 -1.94 -2.76 1.12
N PRO A 115 -2.67 -3.88 1.30
CA PRO A 115 -2.13 -5.23 1.07
C PRO A 115 -1.56 -5.40 -0.34
N THR A 116 -2.27 -4.87 -1.34
CA THR A 116 -1.83 -4.90 -2.74
C THR A 116 -0.51 -4.15 -2.95
N CYS A 117 -0.28 -3.01 -2.27
CA CYS A 117 0.99 -2.30 -2.34
C CYS A 117 2.17 -3.10 -1.77
N LEU A 118 1.94 -3.99 -0.82
CA LEU A 118 2.99 -4.76 -0.17
C LEU A 118 3.33 -6.04 -0.93
N TYR A 119 2.34 -6.62 -1.61
CA TYR A 119 2.50 -7.86 -2.39
C TYR A 119 2.82 -7.63 -3.87
N ILE A 120 2.58 -6.43 -4.43
CA ILE A 120 3.08 -6.10 -5.77
C ILE A 120 4.55 -5.73 -5.68
N PHE A 121 5.42 -6.59 -6.22
CA PHE A 121 6.87 -6.41 -6.24
C PHE A 121 7.49 -6.52 -7.62
N CYS A 122 8.71 -6.00 -7.75
CA CYS A 122 9.49 -6.03 -8.99
C CYS A 122 10.25 -7.34 -9.17
N SER A 123 10.82 -7.88 -8.08
CA SER A 123 11.52 -9.17 -8.03
C SER A 123 11.36 -9.82 -6.64
N ASP A 124 11.39 -11.14 -6.56
CA ASP A 124 11.46 -11.93 -5.34
C ASP A 124 12.77 -12.73 -5.20
N GLU A 125 13.76 -12.48 -6.07
CA GLU A 125 15.05 -13.18 -6.10
C GLU A 125 15.84 -13.02 -4.79
N LYS A 126 15.73 -11.85 -4.16
CA LYS A 126 16.42 -11.52 -2.90
C LYS A 126 15.59 -11.81 -1.64
N MET A 127 14.35 -12.25 -1.79
CA MET A 127 13.48 -12.52 -0.63
C MET A 127 13.70 -13.92 -0.08
N SER A 128 13.83 -14.01 1.23
CA SER A 128 13.80 -15.26 1.98
C SER A 128 12.42 -15.93 1.93
N GLY A 129 12.36 -17.22 2.27
CA GLY A 129 11.09 -17.94 2.38
C GLY A 129 10.15 -17.35 3.44
N GLU A 130 10.71 -16.82 4.53
CA GLU A 130 9.95 -16.17 5.61
C GLU A 130 9.31 -14.86 5.14
N GLU A 131 10.04 -14.04 4.38
CA GLU A 131 9.51 -12.81 3.79
C GLU A 131 8.39 -13.10 2.79
N LYS A 132 8.55 -14.13 1.95
CA LYS A 132 7.50 -14.58 1.04
C LYS A 132 6.27 -15.06 1.80
N ALA A 133 6.46 -15.84 2.87
CA ALA A 133 5.37 -16.30 3.72
C ALA A 133 4.64 -15.13 4.41
N LEU A 134 5.37 -14.14 4.92
CA LEU A 134 4.79 -12.93 5.50
C LEU A 134 3.96 -12.14 4.48
N LEU A 135 4.47 -11.97 3.26
CA LEU A 135 3.74 -11.30 2.19
C LEU A 135 2.47 -12.07 1.76
N MET A 136 2.53 -13.41 1.70
CA MET A 136 1.35 -14.24 1.47
C MET A 136 0.34 -14.11 2.62
N GLN A 137 0.80 -14.07 3.87
CA GLN A 137 -0.06 -13.82 5.03
C GLN A 137 -0.76 -12.46 4.94
N ILE A 138 -0.06 -11.41 4.48
CA ILE A 138 -0.65 -10.09 4.24
C ILE A 138 -1.67 -10.13 3.09
N GLN A 139 -1.37 -10.83 2.01
CA GLN A 139 -2.23 -10.92 0.82
C GLN A 139 -3.54 -11.68 1.09
N TYR A 140 -3.43 -12.84 1.73
CA TYR A 140 -4.56 -13.74 1.99
C TYR A 140 -5.21 -13.50 3.36
N GLY A 141 -4.50 -12.81 4.26
CA GLY A 141 -5.02 -12.42 5.56
C GLY A 141 -5.11 -13.56 6.56
N ALA A 142 -6.08 -13.46 7.47
CA ALA A 142 -6.30 -14.44 8.53
C ALA A 142 -6.58 -15.87 8.03
N TYR A 143 -7.00 -16.03 6.77
CA TYR A 143 -7.22 -17.33 6.14
C TYR A 143 -5.93 -18.09 5.84
N TRP A 144 -4.77 -17.42 5.80
CA TRP A 144 -3.46 -18.05 5.60
C TRP A 144 -3.04 -18.95 6.78
N ASN A 145 -3.55 -18.68 7.98
CA ASN A 145 -3.17 -19.39 9.21
C ASN A 145 -4.02 -20.64 9.47
N ARG A 146 -4.75 -21.15 8.47
CA ARG A 146 -5.58 -22.36 8.54
C ARG A 146 -5.07 -23.40 7.57
#